data_AF-A0A8J7ECI0-F1
#
_entry.id   AF-A0A8J7ECI0-F1
#
_cell.length_a   1.000
_cell.length_b   1.000
_cell.length_c   1.000
_cell.angle_alpha   90.00
_cell.angle_beta   90.00
_cell.angle_gamma   90.00
#
_symmetry.space_group_name_H-M   'P 1'
#
loop_
_entity.id
_entity.type
_entity.pdbx_description
1 polymer ?
#
loop_
_entity_poly.entity_id
_entity_poly.type
_entity_poly.pdbx_seq_one_letter_code
_entity_poly.pdbx_strand_id
1 'polypeptide(L)' 'MNYTNFQTRFWRPIVKELAEQGHVAFYLTQYHTRHTWITGALEAGVSVQDVSYLVRVSTAIIYKHYAARARRPIIPEF' A
#
# COMPACT_ATOMS: atom_id res chain seq x y z
N MET A 1 -14.14 12.39 10.43
CA MET A 1 -12.78 12.22 10.99
C MET A 1 -11.84 13.16 10.24
N ASN A 2 -11.17 14.09 10.93
CA ASN A 2 -10.26 15.03 10.27
C ASN A 2 -8.91 14.31 10.03
N TYR A 3 -8.69 13.80 8.82
CA TYR A 3 -7.54 12.96 8.45
C TYR A 3 -6.19 13.62 8.76
N THR A 4 -6.13 14.94 8.65
CA THR A 4 -4.93 15.74 8.92
C THR A 4 -4.50 15.63 10.38
N ASN A 5 -5.45 15.52 11.33
CA ASN A 5 -5.13 15.37 12.75
C ASN A 5 -4.55 13.99 13.05
N PHE A 6 -5.11 12.93 12.46
CA PHE A 6 -4.56 11.58 12.65
C PHE A 6 -3.15 11.48 12.08
N GLN A 7 -2.94 12.00 10.86
CA GLN A 7 -1.65 11.96 10.20
C GLN A 7 -0.57 12.73 10.97
N THR A 8 -0.89 13.92 11.47
CA THR A 8 0.08 14.78 12.14
C THR A 8 0.34 14.37 13.59
N ARG A 9 -0.70 14.01 14.35
CA ARG A 9 -0.59 13.76 15.79
C ARG A 9 -0.19 12.34 16.16
N PHE A 10 -0.54 11.36 15.32
CA PHE A 10 -0.33 9.95 15.67
C PHE A 10 0.53 9.24 14.65
N TRP A 11 0.14 9.24 13.37
CA TRP A 11 0.87 8.49 12.34
C TRP A 11 2.32 8.94 12.19
N ARG A 12 2.55 10.25 11.99
CA ARG A 12 3.88 10.78 11.74
C ARG A 12 4.83 10.56 12.92
N PRO A 13 4.47 10.87 14.18
CA PRO A 13 5.34 10.59 15.33
C PRO A 13 5.70 9.11 15.44
N ILE A 14 4.71 8.21 15.40
CA ILE A 14 4.91 6.77 15.59
C ILE A 14 5.84 6.19 14.50
N VAL A 15 5.54 6.46 13.22
CA VAL A 15 6.34 5.86 12.13
C VAL A 15 7.75 6.46 12.07
N LYS A 16 7.93 7.72 12.49
CA LYS A 16 9.26 8.31 12.62
C LYS A 16 10.08 7.65 13.74
N GLU A 17 9.48 7.45 14.90
CA GLU A 17 10.12 6.77 16.01
C GLU A 17 10.56 5.35 15.61
N LEU A 18 9.70 4.60 14.92
CA LEU A 18 10.04 3.27 14.39
C LEU A 18 11.20 3.32 13.37
N ALA A 19 11.29 4.39 12.57
CA ALA A 19 12.38 4.58 11.63
C ALA A 19 13.70 4.91 12.34
N GLU A 20 13.65 5.75 13.38
CA GLU A 20 14.79 6.11 14.21
C GLU A 20 15.33 4.90 15.00
N GLN A 21 14.44 4.01 15.44
CA GLN A 21 14.76 2.73 16.08
C GLN A 21 15.24 1.65 15.09
N GLY A 22 15.16 1.91 13.78
CA GLY A 22 15.57 0.95 12.74
C GLY A 22 14.58 -0.21 12.49
N HIS A 23 13.37 -0.15 13.06
CA HIS A 23 12.32 -1.15 12.82
C HIS A 23 11.71 -1.04 11.42
N VAL A 24 11.75 0.16 10.84
CA VAL A 24 11.40 0.41 9.43
C VAL A 24 12.50 1.24 8.78
N ALA A 25 12.73 1.05 7.47
CA ALA A 25 13.85 1.70 6.79
C ALA A 25 13.72 3.24 6.74
N PHE A 26 12.51 3.76 6.58
CA PHE A 26 12.23 5.19 6.53
C PHE A 26 10.74 5.48 6.72
N TYR A 27 10.43 6.74 7.03
CA TYR A 27 9.05 7.20 7.16
C TYR A 27 8.32 7.21 5.81
N LEU A 28 7.11 6.63 5.80
CA LEU A 28 6.14 6.76 4.72
C LEU A 28 4.81 7.32 5.24
N THR A 29 4.15 8.13 4.43
CA THR A 29 2.80 8.62 4.76
C THR A 29 1.76 7.49 4.64
N GLN A 30 0.58 7.69 5.23
CA GLN A 30 -0.55 6.76 5.07
C GLN A 30 -0.90 6.50 3.61
N TYR A 31 -0.78 7.52 2.76
CA TYR A 31 -1.00 7.40 1.32
C TYR A 31 -0.04 6.38 0.69
N HIS A 32 1.27 6.52 0.91
CA HIS A 32 2.25 5.58 0.37
C HIS A 32 2.07 4.16 0.93
N THR A 33 1.74 4.06 2.22
CA THR A 33 1.48 2.78 2.87
C THR A 33 0.28 2.07 2.24
N ARG A 34 -0.81 2.81 1.99
CA ARG A 34 -1.98 2.31 1.29
C ARG A 34 -1.64 1.82 -0.12
N HIS A 35 -0.84 2.58 -0.88
CA HIS A 35 -0.41 2.16 -2.22
C HIS A 35 0.41 0.87 -2.17
N THR A 36 1.35 0.78 -1.24
CA THR A 36 2.19 -0.41 -1.03
C THR A 36 1.33 -1.62 -0.66
N TRP A 37 0.36 -1.43 0.23
CA TRP A 37 -0.57 -2.49 0.63
C TRP A 37 -1.43 -2.97 -0.55
N ILE A 38 -1.96 -2.07 -1.38
CA ILE A 38 -2.76 -2.45 -2.56
C ILE A 38 -1.93 -3.34 -3.49
N THR A 39 -0.69 -2.94 -3.80
CA THR A 39 0.22 -3.73 -4.64
C THR A 39 0.49 -5.09 -4.01
N GLY A 40 0.89 -5.14 -2.73
CA GLY A 40 1.21 -6.39 -2.04
C GLY A 40 0.01 -7.34 -1.94
N ALA A 41 -1.19 -6.82 -1.70
CA ALA A 41 -2.42 -7.62 -1.66
C ALA A 41 -2.72 -8.28 -3.02
N LEU A 42 -2.59 -7.52 -4.12
CA LEU A 42 -2.78 -8.05 -5.46
C LEU A 42 -1.69 -9.09 -5.83
N GLU A 43 -0.44 -8.85 -5.45
CA GLU A 43 0.68 -9.79 -5.66
C GLU A 43 0.55 -11.08 -4.84
N ALA A 44 -0.13 -11.01 -3.69
CA ALA A 44 -0.50 -12.14 -2.85
C ALA A 44 -1.74 -12.90 -3.36
N GLY A 45 -2.37 -12.44 -4.45
CA GLY A 45 -3.50 -13.11 -5.09
C GLY A 45 -4.87 -12.72 -4.53
N VAL A 46 -4.97 -11.65 -3.72
CA VAL A 46 -6.27 -11.11 -3.29
C VAL A 46 -7.00 -10.55 -4.51
N SER A 47 -8.29 -10.86 -4.64
CA SER A 47 -9.09 -10.43 -5.80
C SER A 47 -9.19 -8.90 -5.88
N VAL A 48 -9.30 -8.35 -7.09
CA VAL A 48 -9.46 -6.91 -7.30
C VAL A 48 -10.74 -6.39 -6.62
N GLN A 49 -11.78 -7.22 -6.57
CA GLN A 49 -13.06 -6.95 -5.92
C GLN A 49 -12.90 -6.80 -4.40
N ASP A 50 -12.16 -7.71 -3.76
CA ASP A 50 -11.92 -7.66 -2.32
C ASP A 50 -11.01 -6.48 -1.96
N VAL A 51 -9.94 -6.25 -2.74
CA VAL A 51 -9.08 -5.07 -2.57
C VAL A 51 -9.91 -3.78 -2.73
N SER A 52 -10.77 -3.72 -3.75
CA SER A 52 -11.69 -2.59 -3.99
C SER A 52 -12.59 -2.31 -2.80
N TYR A 53 -13.16 -3.36 -2.21
CA TYR A 53 -13.99 -3.28 -1.02
C TYR A 53 -13.19 -2.77 0.20
N LEU A 54 -12.04 -3.38 0.48
CA LEU A 54 -11.21 -3.06 1.66
C LEU A 54 -10.69 -1.63 1.64
N VAL A 55 -10.23 -1.15 0.48
CA VAL A 55 -9.64 0.18 0.38
C VAL A 55 -10.67 1.25 0.01
N ARG A 56 -11.90 0.88 -0.36
CA ARG A 56 -12.96 1.80 -0.83
C ARG A 56 -12.55 2.61 -2.05
N VAL A 57 -12.00 1.95 -3.06
CA VAL A 57 -11.71 2.53 -4.39
C VAL A 57 -12.31 1.64 -5.45
N SER A 58 -12.82 2.24 -6.53
CA SER A 58 -13.43 1.45 -7.61
C SER A 58 -12.43 0.46 -8.24
N THR A 59 -12.94 -0.69 -8.64
CA THR A 59 -12.16 -1.70 -9.38
C THR A 59 -11.50 -1.09 -10.63
N ALA A 60 -12.17 -0.18 -11.32
CA ALA A 60 -11.63 0.55 -12.47
C ALA A 60 -10.34 1.33 -12.15
N ILE A 61 -10.27 2.01 -11.00
CA ILE A 61 -9.05 2.72 -10.56
C ILE A 61 -7.96 1.72 -10.20
N ILE A 62 -8.31 0.59 -9.57
CA ILE A 62 -7.33 -0.45 -9.24
C ILE A 62 -6.71 -1.05 -10.51
N TYR A 63 -7.54 -1.40 -11.51
CA TYR A 63 -7.06 -1.89 -12.79
C TYR A 63 -6.15 -0.88 -13.49
N LYS A 64 -6.54 0.40 -13.50
CA LYS A 64 -5.78 1.48 -14.14
C LYS A 64 -4.37 1.65 -13.54
N HIS A 65 -4.21 1.49 -12.23
CA HIS A 65 -2.98 1.90 -11.55
C HIS A 65 -2.13 0.73 -11.01
N TYR A 66 -2.69 -0.46 -10.82
CA TYR A 66 -2.01 -1.55 -10.10
C TYR A 66 -2.00 -2.89 -10.85
N ALA A 67 -2.99 -3.18 -11.70
CA ALA A 67 -3.10 -4.49 -12.35
C ALA A 67 -1.98 -4.80 -13.36
N ALA A 68 -1.34 -3.77 -13.93
CA ALA A 68 -0.21 -3.96 -14.85
C ALA A 68 1.04 -4.51 -14.15
N ARG A 69 1.19 -4.28 -12.83
CA ARG A 69 2.41 -4.60 -12.07
C ARG A 69 2.40 -5.99 -11.44
N ALA A 70 1.23 -6.57 -11.20
CA ALA A 70 1.08 -7.90 -10.61
C ALA A 70 1.41 -9.06 -11.58
N ARG A 71 1.72 -8.78 -12.86
CA ARG A 71 2.24 -9.81 -13.78
C ARG A 71 3.69 -10.11 -13.39
N ARG A 72 3.90 -11.18 -12.64
CA ARG A 72 5.22 -11.77 -12.47
C ARG A 72 5.74 -12.18 -13.85
N PRO A 73 6.89 -11.64 -14.34
CA PRO A 73 7.49 -12.15 -15.56
C PRO A 73 7.87 -13.61 -15.35
N ILE A 74 7.49 -14.48 -16.27
CA ILE A 74 8.01 -15.85 -16.33
C ILE A 74 9.46 -15.71 -16.77
N ILE A 75 10.41 -16.00 -15.89
CA ILE A 75 11.83 -16.04 -16.22
C ILE A 75 12.10 -17.44 -16.80
N PRO A 76 12.45 -17.58 -18.09
CA PRO A 76 12.83 -18.87 -18.64
C PRO A 76 14.16 -19.31 -18.01
N GLU A 77 14.22 -20.54 -17.51
CA GLU A 77 15.49 -21.18 -17.19
C GLU A 77 16.17 -21.58 -18.52
N PHE A 78 17.36 -21.04 -18.77
CA PHE A 78 18.24 -21.43 -19.87
C PHE A 78 19.55 -21.97 -19.33
#